data_AF-A0A7X7SKK3-F1
#
_entry.id   AF-A0A7X7SKK3-F1
#
_cell.length_a   1.000
_cell.length_b   1.000
_cell.length_c   1.000
_cell.angle_alpha   90.00
_cell.angle_beta   90.00
_cell.angle_gamma   90.00
#
_symmetry.space_group_name_H-M   'P 1'
#
loop_
_entity.id
_entity.type
_entity.pdbx_description
1 polymer ?
#
loop_
_entity_poly.entity_id
_entity_poly.type
_entity_poly.pdbx_seq_one_letter_code
_entity_poly.pdbx_strand_id
1 'polypeptide(L)'
;MMAARGTIRTAIAFAALLAALTSVVWRQSRALEVLRELDAVRQDRALAEAERARLVHEAQRLESRPRVLAAAGRRLNLRVPAASEIVIVSDTAEVLP
;
A
#
# COMPACT_ATOMS: atom_id res chain seq x y z
N MET A 1 10.09 -33.39 -57.90
CA MET A 1 8.82 -32.95 -57.28
C MET A 1 8.54 -33.54 -55.88
N MET A 2 9.13 -34.67 -55.45
CA MET A 2 8.89 -35.25 -54.11
C MET A 2 9.54 -34.46 -52.95
N ALA A 3 10.76 -33.92 -53.14
CA ALA A 3 11.47 -33.15 -52.11
C ALA A 3 10.74 -31.87 -51.70
N ALA A 4 10.18 -31.13 -52.66
CA ALA A 4 9.42 -29.90 -52.40
C ALA A 4 8.16 -30.14 -51.55
N ARG A 5 7.49 -31.30 -51.71
CA ARG A 5 6.33 -31.67 -50.87
C ARG A 5 6.72 -31.94 -49.41
N GLY A 6 7.90 -32.49 -49.16
CA GLY A 6 8.44 -32.68 -47.81
C GLY A 6 8.75 -31.35 -47.13
N THR A 7 9.44 -30.45 -47.83
CA THR A 7 9.80 -29.12 -47.34
C THR A 7 8.59 -28.23 -47.07
N ILE A 8 7.55 -28.30 -47.91
CA ILE A 8 6.30 -27.55 -47.68
C ILE A 8 5.60 -28.06 -46.41
N ARG A 9 5.55 -29.39 -46.20
CA ARG A 9 4.96 -29.97 -44.99
C ARG A 9 5.70 -29.55 -43.72
N THR A 10 7.03 -29.55 -43.73
CA THR A 10 7.81 -29.12 -42.56
C THR A 10 7.66 -27.63 -42.32
N ALA A 11 7.65 -26.80 -43.37
CA ALA A 11 7.41 -25.37 -43.25
C ALA A 11 6.04 -25.06 -42.62
N ILE A 12 4.98 -25.78 -43.04
CA ILE A 12 3.64 -25.62 -42.46
C ILE A 12 3.61 -26.06 -40.99
N ALA A 13 4.22 -27.21 -40.67
CA ALA A 13 4.29 -27.68 -39.28
C ALA A 13 5.02 -26.66 -38.37
N PHE A 14 6.12 -26.08 -38.87
CA PHE A 14 6.87 -25.07 -38.15
C PHE A 14 6.08 -23.75 -38.00
N ALA A 15 5.38 -23.32 -39.05
CA ALA A 15 4.51 -22.15 -39.00
C ALA A 15 3.36 -22.35 -37.99
N ALA A 16 2.75 -23.53 -37.95
CA ALA A 16 1.72 -23.87 -36.98
C ALA A 16 2.26 -23.85 -35.54
N LEU A 17 3.46 -24.39 -35.33
CA LEU A 17 4.13 -24.37 -34.03
C LEU A 17 4.41 -22.93 -33.58
N LEU A 18 4.96 -22.09 -34.47
CA LEU A 18 5.22 -20.68 -34.20
C LEU A 18 3.92 -19.93 -33.89
N ALA A 19 2.87 -20.14 -34.67
CA ALA A 19 1.57 -19.52 -34.43
C ALA A 19 1.00 -19.89 -33.05
N ALA A 20 1.11 -21.17 -32.65
CA ALA A 20 0.69 -21.62 -31.33
C ALA A 20 1.50 -20.95 -30.21
N LEU A 21 2.83 -20.87 -30.35
CA LEU A 21 3.70 -20.21 -29.38
C LEU A 21 3.41 -18.71 -29.27
N THR A 22 3.31 -18.00 -30.40
CA THR A 22 2.99 -16.57 -30.43
C THR A 22 1.62 -16.29 -29.81
N SER A 23 0.63 -17.15 -30.05
CA SER A 23 -0.69 -17.03 -29.43
C SER A 23 -0.63 -17.11 -27.90
N VAL A 24 0.16 -18.04 -27.36
CA VAL A 24 0.37 -18.18 -25.92
C VAL A 24 1.06 -16.96 -25.34
N VAL A 25 2.13 -16.48 -25.98
CA VAL A 25 2.86 -15.28 -25.54
C VAL A 25 1.92 -14.07 -25.50
N TRP A 26 1.11 -13.85 -26.53
CA TRP A 26 0.16 -12.74 -26.56
C TRP A 26 -0.85 -12.82 -25.42
N ARG A 27 -1.37 -14.02 -25.12
CA ARG A 27 -2.28 -14.23 -23.98
C ARG A 27 -1.60 -14.01 -22.63
N GLN A 28 -0.34 -14.45 -22.48
CA GLN A 28 0.44 -14.25 -21.27
C GLN A 28 0.77 -12.77 -21.04
N SER A 29 1.14 -12.03 -22.09
CA SER A 29 1.39 -10.58 -22.01
C SER A 29 0.15 -9.84 -21.52
N ARG A 30 -1.04 -10.18 -22.05
CA ARG A 30 -2.31 -9.58 -21.59
C ARG A 30 -2.63 -9.92 -20.14
N ALA A 31 -2.43 -11.17 -19.71
CA ALA A 31 -2.67 -11.56 -18.32
C ALA A 31 -1.73 -10.82 -17.36
N LEU A 32 -0.47 -10.67 -17.74
CA LEU A 32 0.55 -9.98 -16.94
C LEU A 32 0.30 -8.47 -16.86
N GLU A 33 -0.22 -7.86 -17.93
CA GLU A 33 -0.64 -6.46 -17.92
C GLU A 33 -1.82 -6.21 -16.96
N VAL A 34 -2.85 -7.07 -17.01
CA VAL A 34 -3.99 -6.99 -16.07
C VAL A 34 -3.56 -7.20 -14.62
N LEU A 35 -2.62 -8.11 -14.37
CA LEU A 35 -2.09 -8.33 -13.01
C LEU A 35 -1.33 -7.09 -12.49
N ARG A 36 -0.56 -6.42 -13.35
CA ARG A 36 0.13 -5.17 -12.98
C ARG A 36 -0.84 -4.04 -12.67
N GLU A 37 -1.89 -3.89 -13.47
CA GLU A 37 -2.95 -2.91 -13.21
C GLU A 37 -3.65 -3.20 -11.87
N LEU A 38 -3.95 -4.47 -11.59
CA LEU A 38 -4.55 -4.87 -10.32
C LEU A 38 -3.63 -4.58 -9.13
N ASP A 39 -2.34 -4.84 -9.24
CA ASP A 39 -1.39 -4.57 -8.17
C ASP A 39 -1.20 -3.07 -7.93
N ALA A 40 -1.19 -2.25 -8.98
CA ALA A 40 -1.18 -0.79 -8.84
C ALA A 40 -2.40 -0.29 -8.06
N VAL A 41 -3.60 -0.74 -8.43
CA VAL A 41 -4.85 -0.36 -7.71
C VAL A 41 -4.83 -0.81 -6.26
N ARG A 42 -4.28 -2.00 -5.97
CA ARG A 42 -4.13 -2.49 -4.58
C ARG A 42 -3.18 -1.65 -3.76
N GLN A 43 -2.06 -1.22 -4.34
CA GLN A 43 -1.11 -0.34 -3.68
C GLN A 43 -1.73 1.03 -3.37
N ASP A 44 -2.41 1.64 -4.34
CA ASP A 44 -3.11 2.91 -4.14
C ASP A 44 -4.15 2.81 -3.03
N ARG A 45 -4.92 1.71 -3.00
CA ARG A 45 -5.88 1.45 -1.93
C ARG A 45 -5.21 1.33 -0.57
N ALA A 46 -4.10 0.58 -0.47
CA ALA A 46 -3.39 0.41 0.79
C ALA A 46 -2.85 1.75 1.33
N LEU A 47 -2.33 2.62 0.45
CA LEU A 47 -1.90 3.97 0.82
C LEU A 47 -3.08 4.82 1.32
N ALA A 48 -4.21 4.78 0.63
CA ALA A 48 -5.41 5.51 1.04
C ALA A 48 -5.98 5.02 2.38
N GLU A 49 -5.96 3.71 2.62
CA GLU A 49 -6.38 3.12 3.90
C GLU A 49 -5.44 3.52 5.05
N ALA A 50 -4.13 3.55 4.81
CA ALA A 50 -3.14 4.03 5.79
C ALA A 50 -3.35 5.51 6.15
N GLU A 51 -3.56 6.36 5.14
CA GLU A 51 -3.83 7.79 5.37
C GLU A 51 -5.15 7.98 6.12
N ARG A 52 -6.19 7.23 5.77
CA ARG A 52 -7.45 7.23 6.51
C ARG A 52 -7.25 6.86 7.97
N ALA A 53 -6.49 5.80 8.26
CA ALA A 53 -6.21 5.39 9.63
C ALA A 53 -5.46 6.48 10.42
N ARG A 54 -4.46 7.11 9.79
CA ARG A 54 -3.73 8.25 10.37
C ARG A 54 -4.66 9.42 10.71
N LEU A 55 -5.52 9.81 9.77
CA LEU A 55 -6.46 10.92 9.97
C LEU A 55 -7.49 10.63 11.07
N VAL A 56 -7.98 9.39 11.16
CA VAL A 56 -8.89 8.98 12.24
C VAL A 56 -8.21 9.07 13.59
N HIS A 57 -6.97 8.58 13.71
CA HIS A 57 -6.21 8.71 14.95
C HIS A 57 -5.96 10.17 15.33
N GLU A 58 -5.66 11.03 14.36
CA GLU A 58 -5.46 12.46 14.61
C GLU A 58 -6.75 13.13 15.10
N ALA A 59 -7.88 12.85 14.44
CA ALA A 59 -9.18 13.36 14.84
C ALA A 59 -9.54 12.94 16.27
N GLN A 60 -9.35 11.66 16.61
CA GLN A 60 -9.58 11.16 17.96
C GLN A 60 -8.66 11.83 19.00
N ARG A 61 -7.38 12.04 18.66
CA ARG A 61 -6.43 12.73 19.53
C ARG A 61 -6.89 14.16 19.80
N LEU A 62 -7.28 14.89 18.76
CA LEU A 62 -7.77 16.26 18.87
C LEU A 62 -9.09 16.35 19.65
N GLU A 63 -10.02 15.44 19.41
CA GLU A 63 -11.30 15.36 20.11
C GLU A 63 -11.14 15.01 21.60
N SER A 64 -10.18 14.15 21.94
CA SER A 64 -9.90 13.76 23.32
C SER A 64 -9.23 14.88 24.14
N ARG A 65 -8.52 15.80 23.49
CA ARG A 65 -7.68 16.82 24.15
C ARG A 65 -8.46 17.71 25.13
N PRO A 66 -9.64 18.28 24.80
CA PRO A 66 -10.43 19.06 25.76
C PRO A 66 -10.90 18.22 26.95
N ARG A 67 -11.28 16.95 26.72
CA ARG A 67 -11.74 16.05 27.77
C ARG A 67 -10.62 15.71 28.74
N VAL A 68 -9.42 15.42 28.22
CA VAL A 68 -8.22 15.15 29.02
C VAL A 68 -7.81 16.40 29.81
N LEU A 69 -7.76 17.57 29.17
CA LEU A 69 -7.43 18.83 29.84
C LEU A 69 -8.41 19.16 30.97
N ALA A 70 -9.72 18.99 30.73
CA ALA A 70 -10.74 19.21 31.75
C ALA A 70 -10.62 18.22 32.93
N ALA A 71 -10.32 16.95 32.65
CA ALA A 71 -10.09 15.95 33.69
C ALA A 71 -8.80 16.24 34.50
N ALA A 72 -7.72 16.64 33.82
CA ALA A 72 -6.45 17.02 34.44
C ALA A 72 -6.59 18.26 35.33
N GLY A 73 -7.30 19.28 34.87
CA GLY A 73 -7.62 20.46 35.68
C GLY A 73 -8.45 20.13 36.91
N ARG A 74 -9.49 19.30 36.79
CA ARG A 74 -10.33 18.95 37.95
C ARG A 74 -9.64 18.02 38.95
N ARG A 75 -8.91 17.02 38.47
CA ARG A 75 -8.38 15.94 39.33
C ARG A 75 -6.98 16.21 39.85
N LEU A 76 -6.18 16.93 39.08
CA LEU A 76 -4.76 17.14 39.35
C LEU A 76 -4.43 18.64 39.50
N ASN A 77 -5.43 19.52 39.40
CA ASN A 77 -5.28 20.98 39.44
C ASN A 77 -4.26 21.50 38.41
N LEU A 78 -4.13 20.79 37.28
CA LEU A 78 -3.20 21.11 36.21
C LEU A 78 -3.81 22.14 35.26
N ARG A 79 -3.00 23.12 34.84
CA ARG A 79 -3.37 24.13 33.84
C ARG A 79 -2.46 24.08 32.63
N VAL A 80 -2.93 24.63 31.51
CA VAL A 80 -2.07 24.84 30.34
C VAL A 80 -1.07 25.96 30.65
N PRO A 81 0.24 25.76 30.42
CA PRO A 81 1.25 26.79 30.63
C PRO A 81 1.06 27.97 29.67
N ALA A 82 1.44 29.17 30.11
CA ALA A 82 1.51 30.33 29.23
C ALA A 82 2.70 30.21 28.28
N ALA A 83 2.66 30.89 27.12
CA ALA A 83 3.73 30.83 26.11
C ALA A 83 5.10 31.29 26.62
N SER A 84 5.15 32.00 27.76
CA SER A 84 6.37 32.46 28.42
C SER A 84 6.92 31.52 29.49
N GLU A 85 6.23 30.41 29.79
CA GLU A 85 6.61 29.48 30.85
C GLU A 85 7.40 28.29 30.29
N ILE A 86 8.54 27.98 30.92
CA ILE A 86 9.35 26.80 30.58
C ILE A 86 8.89 25.64 31.47
N VAL A 87 8.39 24.56 30.84
CA VAL A 87 8.03 23.31 31.54
C VAL A 87 9.13 22.28 31.32
N ILE A 88 9.72 21.83 32.42
CA ILE A 88 10.71 20.75 32.40
C ILE A 88 9.95 19.44 32.61
N VAL A 89 9.98 18.55 31.61
CA VAL A 89 9.41 17.20 31.71
C VAL A 89 10.59 16.24 31.82
N SER A 90 10.72 15.60 32.99
CA SER A 90 11.70 14.53 33.19
C SER A 90 11.09 13.23 32.68
N ASP A 91 11.70 12.63 31.65
CA ASP A 91 11.32 11.29 31.23
C ASP A 91 11.70 10.31 32.34
N THR A 92 10.70 9.92 33.13
CA THR A 92 10.86 8.99 34.24
C THR A 92 10.44 7.58 33.80
N ALA A 93 10.28 7.32 32.49
CA ALA A 93 9.91 6.00 31.98
C ALA A 93 11.09 5.00 32.00
N GLU A 94 12.32 5.46 32.28
CA GLU A 94 13.50 4.59 32.37
C GLU A 94 13.69 3.94 33.77
N VAL A 95 12.81 4.22 34.75
CA VAL A 95 12.95 3.69 36.11
C VAL A 95 11.62 3.13 36.64
N LEU A 96 11.25 1.94 36.17
CA LEU A 96 10.45 1.00 36.95
C LEU A 96 10.92 -0.43 36.63
N PRO A 97 11.37 -1.22 37.63
CA PRO A 97 11.69 -2.64 37.47
C PRO A 97 10.46 -3.51 37.22
#